data_AF-A0A453E4B0-F1
#
_entry.id   AF-A0A453E4B0-F1
#
_cell.length_a   1.000
_cell.length_b   1.000
_cell.length_c   1.000
_cell.angle_alpha   90.00
_cell.angle_beta   90.00
_cell.angle_gamma   90.00
#
_symmetry.space_group_name_H-M   'P 1'
#
loop_
_entity.id
_entity.type
_entity.pdbx_description
1 polymer ?
#
loop_
_entity_poly.entity_id
_entity_poly.type
_entity_poly.pdbx_seq_one_letter_code
_entity_poly.pdbx_strand_id
1 'polypeptide(L)'
;MANSSTFIKDEEVSQDPQILLMKAHAATSSIGSATVIVAMLEKTGTLKIASVGDCGLKVIRKGQVMFSTCPQEHYFDCPYQLSSEAIGQTSQDALVCTVNLMEGDMIVSGSDGFFDNIFDQEILGVINESLGTDEAAKALAELARKHSVDVTFDSPYSMEARSRGFDVPWWKKLLGAKLVEAVKWMILRSLSHK
;
A
#
# COMPACT_ATOMS: atom_id res chain seq x y z
N MET A 1 -0.50 -1.19 -14.00
CA MET A 1 0.53 -2.25 -13.77
C MET A 1 0.03 -3.65 -14.15
N ALA A 2 -0.28 -3.90 -15.44
CA ALA A 2 -0.72 -5.23 -15.90
C ALA A 2 0.44 -6.17 -16.30
N ASN A 3 1.62 -5.61 -16.57
CA ASN A 3 2.74 -6.32 -17.19
C ASN A 3 3.76 -6.89 -16.19
N SER A 4 3.60 -6.66 -14.88
CA SER A 4 4.57 -7.12 -13.88
C SER A 4 4.71 -8.64 -13.87
N SER A 5 3.61 -9.38 -14.07
CA SER A 5 3.61 -10.84 -14.14
C SER A 5 4.45 -11.42 -15.28
N THR A 6 4.60 -10.69 -16.39
CA THR A 6 5.40 -11.09 -17.55
C THR A 6 6.89 -11.19 -17.22
N PHE A 7 7.37 -10.39 -16.27
CA PHE A 7 8.79 -10.28 -15.94
C PHE A 7 9.24 -11.13 -14.75
N ILE A 8 8.33 -11.83 -14.07
CA ILE A 8 8.67 -12.65 -12.88
C ILE A 8 9.64 -13.81 -13.22
N LYS A 9 9.69 -14.23 -14.48
CA LYS A 9 10.61 -15.29 -14.96
C LYS A 9 12.01 -14.78 -15.34
N ASP A 10 12.20 -13.47 -15.40
CA ASP A 10 13.50 -12.86 -15.65
C ASP A 10 14.27 -12.83 -14.32
N GLU A 11 15.41 -13.53 -14.27
CA GLU A 11 16.16 -13.79 -13.04
C GLU A 11 16.65 -12.50 -12.37
N GLU A 12 17.06 -11.51 -13.18
CA GLU A 12 17.49 -10.17 -12.71
C GLU A 12 16.31 -9.40 -12.08
N VAL A 13 15.11 -9.57 -12.65
CA VAL A 13 13.89 -8.88 -12.20
C VAL A 13 13.28 -9.54 -10.99
N SER A 14 13.39 -10.86 -10.91
CA SER A 14 12.80 -11.68 -9.85
C SER A 14 13.39 -11.39 -8.45
N GLN A 15 14.52 -10.67 -8.39
CA GLN A 15 15.24 -10.38 -7.14
C GLN A 15 15.32 -8.91 -6.75
N ASP A 16 14.85 -7.99 -7.61
CA ASP A 16 14.91 -6.55 -7.37
C ASP A 16 13.56 -5.87 -7.71
N PRO A 17 12.82 -5.41 -6.68
CA PRO A 17 11.52 -4.78 -6.90
C PRO A 17 11.62 -3.45 -7.67
N GLN A 18 12.74 -2.72 -7.60
CA GLN A 18 12.93 -1.48 -8.34
C GLN A 18 13.13 -1.75 -9.84
N ILE A 19 13.90 -2.80 -10.19
CA ILE A 19 14.05 -3.23 -11.59
C ILE A 19 12.71 -3.73 -12.15
N LEU A 20 11.92 -4.45 -11.33
CA LEU A 20 10.57 -4.86 -11.74
C LEU A 20 9.67 -3.65 -12.02
N LEU A 21 9.67 -2.64 -11.14
CA LEU A 21 8.94 -1.39 -11.38
C LEU A 21 9.37 -0.73 -12.69
N MET A 22 10.67 -0.61 -12.92
CA MET A 22 11.23 -0.01 -14.14
C MET A 22 10.75 -0.72 -15.40
N LYS A 23 10.93 -2.05 -15.50
CA LYS A 23 10.53 -2.82 -16.69
C LYS A 23 9.01 -2.85 -16.88
N ALA A 24 8.24 -2.99 -15.80
CA ALA A 24 6.78 -2.99 -15.87
C ALA A 24 6.20 -1.64 -16.30
N HIS A 25 6.79 -0.54 -15.81
CA HIS A 25 6.41 0.81 -16.21
C HIS A 25 6.72 1.06 -17.68
N ALA A 26 7.95 0.78 -18.14
CA ALA A 26 8.36 0.94 -19.53
C ALA A 26 7.51 0.12 -20.52
N ALA A 27 6.99 -1.04 -20.09
CA ALA A 27 6.12 -1.89 -20.90
C ALA A 27 4.64 -1.44 -20.90
N THR A 28 4.24 -0.48 -20.06
CA THR A 28 2.84 -0.05 -19.96
C THR A 28 2.53 1.03 -21.01
N SER A 29 1.61 0.74 -21.93
CA SER A 29 1.18 1.66 -22.98
C SER A 29 -0.14 2.38 -22.70
N SER A 30 -0.86 1.97 -21.64
CA SER A 30 -2.09 2.62 -21.21
C SER A 30 -1.79 4.05 -20.73
N ILE A 31 -2.61 5.00 -21.16
CA ILE A 31 -2.53 6.40 -20.72
C ILE A 31 -3.05 6.50 -19.29
N GLY A 32 -2.31 7.20 -18.43
CA GLY A 32 -2.67 7.46 -17.05
C GLY A 32 -1.45 7.42 -16.14
N SER A 33 -1.72 7.45 -14.84
CA SER A 33 -0.69 7.37 -13.81
C SER A 33 -1.15 6.47 -12.66
N ALA A 34 -0.20 6.03 -11.84
CA ALA A 34 -0.50 5.23 -10.66
C ALA A 34 0.56 5.38 -9.58
N THR A 35 0.12 5.30 -8.33
CA THR A 35 0.97 4.93 -7.21
C THR A 35 1.15 3.41 -7.20
N VAL A 36 2.27 2.94 -6.67
CA VAL A 36 2.58 1.51 -6.69
C VAL A 36 3.53 1.13 -5.58
N ILE A 37 3.29 -0.05 -4.99
CA ILE A 37 4.22 -0.72 -4.10
C ILE A 37 4.42 -2.15 -4.56
N VAL A 38 5.67 -2.60 -4.57
CA VAL A 38 6.06 -3.98 -4.88
C VAL A 38 6.86 -4.51 -3.69
N ALA A 39 6.45 -5.67 -3.18
CA ALA A 39 7.14 -6.37 -2.11
C ALA A 39 7.52 -7.80 -2.56
N MET A 40 8.79 -8.16 -2.40
CA MET A 40 9.36 -9.46 -2.76
C MET A 40 9.96 -10.12 -1.53
N LEU A 41 9.46 -11.31 -1.17
CA LEU A 41 9.98 -12.07 -0.06
C LEU A 41 10.98 -13.12 -0.54
N GLU A 42 12.22 -13.00 -0.11
CA GLU A 42 13.26 -14.00 -0.34
C GLU A 42 13.11 -15.21 0.58
N LYS A 43 13.68 -16.35 0.18
CA LYS A 43 13.72 -17.57 1.01
C LYS A 43 14.49 -17.38 2.33
N THR A 44 15.35 -16.38 2.38
CA THR A 44 16.13 -15.97 3.56
C THR A 44 15.28 -15.27 4.62
N GLY A 45 14.04 -14.88 4.29
CA GLY A 45 13.18 -14.07 5.16
C GLY A 45 13.32 -12.57 4.93
N THR A 46 14.18 -12.13 4.02
CA THR A 46 14.31 -10.72 3.65
C THR A 46 13.16 -10.29 2.75
N LEU A 47 12.38 -9.30 3.19
CA LEU A 47 11.36 -8.62 2.39
C LEU A 47 11.99 -7.40 1.73
N LYS A 48 12.13 -7.42 0.40
CA LYS A 48 12.55 -6.27 -0.41
C LYS A 48 11.34 -5.51 -0.89
N ILE A 49 11.35 -4.19 -0.76
CA ILE A 49 10.22 -3.31 -1.09
C ILE A 49 10.71 -2.19 -2.00
N ALA A 50 9.95 -1.90 -3.06
CA ALA A 50 10.05 -0.65 -3.81
C ALA A 50 8.68 0.01 -3.91
N SER A 51 8.57 1.28 -3.55
CA SER A 51 7.32 2.04 -3.59
C SER A 51 7.49 3.37 -4.33
N VAL A 52 6.48 3.80 -5.07
CA VAL A 52 6.33 5.14 -5.63
C VAL A 52 4.93 5.64 -5.27
N GLY A 53 4.86 6.70 -4.49
CA GLY A 53 3.59 7.30 -4.05
C GLY A 53 3.22 6.93 -2.62
N ASP A 54 1.92 6.78 -2.39
CA ASP A 54 1.30 6.68 -1.05
C ASP A 54 0.64 5.33 -0.76
N CYS A 55 0.84 4.33 -1.62
CA CYS A 55 0.61 2.94 -1.23
C CYS A 55 1.46 2.59 0.00
N GLY A 56 0.87 1.83 0.93
CA GLY A 56 1.48 1.52 2.21
C GLY A 56 1.75 0.04 2.40
N LEU A 57 2.78 -0.27 3.19
CA LEU A 57 3.04 -1.60 3.74
C LEU A 57 3.42 -1.48 5.22
N LYS A 58 2.84 -2.37 6.04
CA LYS A 58 3.16 -2.53 7.46
C LYS A 58 3.54 -3.98 7.76
N VAL A 59 4.53 -4.16 8.63
CA VAL A 59 4.87 -5.47 9.20
C VAL A 59 4.42 -5.50 10.65
N ILE A 60 3.59 -6.49 10.98
CA ILE A 60 3.04 -6.71 12.31
C ILE A 60 3.69 -7.93 12.92
N ARG A 61 4.21 -7.78 14.13
CA ARG A 61 4.85 -8.84 14.92
C ARG A 61 4.33 -8.77 16.35
N LYS A 62 3.78 -9.89 16.84
CA LYS A 62 3.32 -10.01 18.24
C LYS A 62 2.40 -8.86 18.68
N GLY A 63 1.46 -8.47 17.82
CA GLY A 63 0.47 -7.41 18.11
C GLY A 63 1.02 -5.99 18.05
N GLN A 64 2.17 -5.76 17.41
CA GLN A 64 2.76 -4.43 17.24
C GLN A 64 3.18 -4.18 15.79
N VAL A 65 3.06 -2.94 15.33
CA VAL A 65 3.61 -2.51 14.03
C VAL A 65 5.12 -2.30 14.19
N MET A 66 5.90 -3.20 13.60
CA MET A 66 7.37 -3.15 13.66
C MET A 66 7.98 -2.31 12.55
N PHE A 67 7.27 -2.21 11.43
CA PHE A 67 7.70 -1.48 10.25
C PHE A 67 6.48 -0.89 9.56
N SER A 68 6.64 0.31 9.02
CA SER A 68 5.66 0.99 8.16
C SER A 68 6.44 1.74 7.08
N THR A 69 6.02 1.63 5.82
CA THR A 69 6.53 2.52 4.77
C THR A 69 6.05 3.95 5.01
N CYS A 70 6.83 4.91 4.53
CA CYS A 70 6.44 6.33 4.54
C CYS A 70 5.90 6.70 3.15
N PRO A 71 4.75 7.40 3.05
CA PRO A 71 4.24 7.93 1.80
C PRO A 71 5.22 8.91 1.14
N GLN A 72 5.22 8.96 -0.19
CA GLN A 72 5.95 9.94 -0.99
C GLN A 72 4.96 10.87 -1.70
N GLU A 73 5.06 12.17 -1.40
CA GLU A 73 4.15 13.20 -1.91
C GLU A 73 4.91 14.46 -2.31
N HIS A 74 4.40 15.19 -3.30
CA HIS A 74 4.88 16.54 -3.63
C HIS A 74 4.34 17.56 -2.62
N TYR A 75 3.08 17.37 -2.24
CA TYR A 75 2.34 18.08 -1.22
C TYR A 75 1.12 17.22 -0.84
N PHE A 76 0.43 17.59 0.24
CA PHE A 76 -0.70 16.83 0.77
C PHE A 76 -1.71 16.43 -0.32
N ASP A 77 -2.03 15.13 -0.41
CA ASP A 77 -2.97 14.54 -1.36
C ASP A 77 -2.50 14.62 -2.85
N CYS A 78 -1.21 14.86 -3.08
CA CYS A 78 -0.57 14.82 -4.41
C CYS A 78 0.65 13.87 -4.38
N PRO A 79 0.41 12.55 -4.54
CA PRO A 79 1.45 11.56 -4.40
C PRO A 79 2.41 11.56 -5.59
N TYR A 80 3.60 11.01 -5.33
CA TYR A 80 4.50 10.56 -6.39
C TYR A 80 3.81 9.49 -7.23
N GLN A 81 3.99 9.53 -8.54
CA GLN A 81 3.27 8.63 -9.44
C GLN A 81 4.08 8.28 -10.68
N LEU A 82 4.03 7.01 -11.08
CA LEU A 82 4.52 6.58 -12.38
C LEU A 82 3.46 6.95 -13.42
N SER A 83 3.84 7.63 -14.50
CA SER A 83 2.90 8.20 -15.47
C SER A 83 3.30 7.90 -16.91
N SER A 84 2.32 7.78 -17.80
CA SER A 84 2.57 7.78 -19.25
C SER A 84 3.13 9.12 -19.77
N GLU A 85 3.01 10.19 -18.98
CA GLU A 85 3.54 11.52 -19.30
C GLU A 85 4.95 11.73 -18.75
N ALA A 86 5.76 12.53 -19.45
CA ALA A 86 7.17 12.77 -19.10
C ALA A 86 7.39 13.55 -17.79
N ILE A 87 6.33 14.14 -17.21
CA ILE A 87 6.39 14.95 -15.97
C ILE A 87 6.26 14.07 -14.71
N GLY A 88 5.97 12.77 -14.86
CA GLY A 88 5.85 11.82 -13.75
C GLY A 88 7.18 11.40 -13.13
N GLN A 89 7.08 10.68 -12.01
CA GLN A 89 8.21 9.99 -11.38
C GLN A 89 8.61 8.76 -12.19
N THR A 90 9.85 8.33 -11.95
CA THR A 90 10.45 7.13 -12.52
C THR A 90 10.74 6.11 -11.43
N SER A 91 11.20 4.91 -11.82
CA SER A 91 11.68 3.91 -10.87
C SER A 91 12.83 4.40 -9.99
N GLN A 92 13.59 5.40 -10.43
CA GLN A 92 14.72 5.96 -9.68
C GLN A 92 14.25 6.80 -8.48
N ASP A 93 13.00 7.28 -8.52
CA ASP A 93 12.38 8.04 -7.43
C ASP A 93 11.74 7.13 -6.36
N ALA A 94 11.77 5.81 -6.59
CA ALA A 94 11.16 4.85 -5.69
C ALA A 94 11.86 4.81 -4.32
N LEU A 95 11.06 4.76 -3.25
CA LEU A 95 11.55 4.35 -1.95
C LEU A 95 11.88 2.85 -1.99
N VAL A 96 13.17 2.52 -1.91
CA VAL A 96 13.67 1.14 -1.85
C VAL A 96 14.14 0.83 -0.44
N CYS A 97 13.60 -0.23 0.14
CA CYS A 97 13.98 -0.66 1.49
C CYS A 97 13.87 -2.17 1.67
N THR A 98 14.49 -2.68 2.74
CA THR A 98 14.45 -4.10 3.09
C THR A 98 14.08 -4.27 4.57
N VAL A 99 13.36 -5.35 4.87
CA VAL A 99 12.95 -5.70 6.23
C VAL A 99 13.17 -7.20 6.44
N ASN A 100 13.86 -7.58 7.52
CA ASN A 100 14.03 -8.98 7.88
C ASN A 100 12.80 -9.48 8.65
N LEU A 101 12.09 -10.42 8.06
CA LEU A 101 10.90 -11.02 8.66
C LEU A 101 11.26 -12.21 9.55
N MET A 102 10.36 -12.50 10.48
CA MET A 102 10.39 -13.68 11.33
C MET A 102 9.12 -14.50 11.06
N GLU A 103 9.19 -15.81 11.28
CA GLU A 103 7.99 -16.64 11.23
C GLU A 103 6.91 -16.11 12.18
N GLY A 104 5.65 -16.15 11.72
CA GLY A 104 4.51 -15.53 12.41
C GLY A 104 4.33 -14.04 12.20
N ASP A 105 5.23 -13.36 11.47
CA ASP A 105 4.97 -11.98 11.03
C ASP A 105 3.80 -11.92 10.05
N MET A 106 3.03 -10.84 10.13
CA MET A 106 1.97 -10.52 9.18
C MET A 106 2.29 -9.25 8.42
N ILE A 107 2.19 -9.32 7.10
CA ILE A 107 2.40 -8.18 6.20
C ILE A 107 1.03 -7.65 5.78
N VAL A 108 0.75 -6.38 6.06
CA VAL A 108 -0.43 -5.65 5.58
C VAL A 108 0.01 -4.67 4.51
N SER A 109 -0.58 -4.74 3.32
CA SER A 109 -0.27 -3.83 2.22
C SER A 109 -1.55 -3.42 1.51
N GLY A 110 -1.62 -2.17 1.04
CA GLY A 110 -2.80 -1.59 0.43
C GLY A 110 -2.55 -0.21 -0.17
N SER A 111 -3.58 0.37 -0.81
CA SER A 111 -3.57 1.74 -1.31
C SER A 111 -3.82 2.76 -0.20
N ASP A 112 -3.67 4.04 -0.53
CA ASP A 112 -4.05 5.17 0.33
C ASP A 112 -5.50 5.06 0.80
N GLY A 113 -6.45 4.65 -0.05
CA GLY A 113 -7.85 4.46 0.32
C GLY A 113 -8.08 3.48 1.48
N PHE A 114 -7.14 2.56 1.74
CA PHE A 114 -7.12 1.76 2.96
C PHE A 114 -6.55 2.55 4.15
N PHE A 115 -5.30 3.02 4.05
CA PHE A 115 -4.57 3.64 5.16
C PHE A 115 -5.13 5.01 5.58
N ASP A 116 -5.80 5.73 4.69
CA ASP A 116 -6.50 6.99 4.94
C ASP A 116 -7.73 6.82 5.84
N ASN A 117 -8.24 5.59 5.94
CA ASN A 117 -9.54 5.26 6.54
C ASN A 117 -9.46 4.20 7.63
N ILE A 118 -8.29 3.84 8.14
CA ILE A 118 -8.14 2.88 9.24
C ILE A 118 -6.93 3.21 10.10
N PHE A 119 -7.09 3.12 11.42
CA PHE A 119 -5.98 3.33 12.35
C PHE A 119 -5.19 2.05 12.62
N ASP A 120 -3.91 2.19 12.98
CA ASP A 120 -3.04 1.06 13.30
C ASP A 120 -3.62 0.16 14.41
N GLN A 121 -4.27 0.74 15.42
CA GLN A 121 -4.92 -0.05 16.48
C GLN A 121 -6.07 -0.90 15.96
N GLU A 122 -6.82 -0.40 14.98
CA GLU A 122 -7.92 -1.14 14.35
C GLU A 122 -7.37 -2.27 13.48
N ILE A 123 -6.28 -2.00 12.74
CA ILE A 123 -5.57 -3.04 11.98
C ILE A 123 -5.16 -4.18 12.91
N LEU A 124 -4.52 -3.86 14.03
CA LEU A 124 -4.06 -4.83 15.02
C LEU A 124 -5.23 -5.61 15.65
N GLY A 125 -6.33 -4.93 15.96
CA GLY A 125 -7.54 -5.55 16.51
C GLY A 125 -8.14 -6.59 15.56
N VAL A 126 -8.38 -6.20 14.30
CA VAL A 126 -8.93 -7.12 13.28
C VAL A 126 -8.00 -8.31 13.05
N ILE A 127 -6.69 -8.07 12.98
CA ILE A 127 -5.70 -9.14 12.81
C ILE A 127 -5.72 -10.14 13.96
N ASN A 128 -5.84 -9.66 15.20
CA ASN A 128 -5.82 -10.51 16.38
C ASN A 128 -7.10 -11.35 16.53
N GLU A 129 -8.22 -10.86 15.99
CA GLU A 129 -9.51 -11.57 16.00
C GLU A 129 -9.71 -12.50 14.79
N SER A 130 -8.87 -12.36 13.77
CA SER A 130 -9.00 -13.13 12.53
C SER A 130 -8.35 -14.51 12.64
N LEU A 131 -9.02 -15.51 12.09
CA LEU A 131 -8.53 -16.90 12.09
C LEU A 131 -7.53 -17.20 10.96
N GLY A 132 -7.47 -16.32 9.96
CA GLY A 132 -6.65 -16.49 8.76
C GLY A 132 -6.45 -15.19 7.99
N THR A 133 -5.58 -15.24 6.99
CA THR A 133 -5.22 -14.07 6.18
C THR A 133 -6.36 -13.62 5.28
N ASP A 134 -7.20 -14.54 4.80
CA ASP A 134 -8.30 -14.19 3.90
C ASP A 134 -9.43 -13.48 4.66
N GLU A 135 -9.75 -13.99 5.85
CA GLU A 135 -10.72 -13.39 6.77
C GLU A 135 -10.25 -12.02 7.23
N ALA A 136 -8.98 -11.91 7.66
CA ALA A 136 -8.38 -10.64 8.03
C ALA A 136 -8.40 -9.65 6.85
N ALA A 137 -8.11 -10.11 5.64
CA ALA A 137 -8.06 -9.24 4.47
C ALA A 137 -9.44 -8.65 4.17
N LYS A 138 -10.46 -9.50 4.21
CA LYS A 138 -11.84 -9.07 4.00
C LYS A 138 -12.31 -8.11 5.11
N ALA A 139 -12.08 -8.46 6.37
CA ALA A 139 -12.54 -7.67 7.51
C ALA A 139 -11.88 -6.28 7.55
N LEU A 140 -10.58 -6.19 7.29
CA LEU A 140 -9.85 -4.93 7.19
C LEU A 140 -10.37 -4.05 6.05
N ALA A 141 -10.61 -4.64 4.87
CA ALA A 141 -11.12 -3.90 3.73
C ALA A 141 -12.57 -3.41 3.94
N GLU A 142 -13.42 -4.22 4.58
CA GLU A 142 -14.78 -3.85 4.95
C GLU A 142 -14.81 -2.73 6.01
N LEU A 143 -13.90 -2.77 6.99
CA LEU A 143 -13.77 -1.72 7.99
C LEU A 143 -13.33 -0.39 7.37
N ALA A 144 -12.27 -0.39 6.57
CA ALA A 144 -11.81 0.82 5.87
C ALA A 144 -12.89 1.40 4.94
N ARG A 145 -13.67 0.54 4.26
CA ARG A 145 -14.82 0.95 3.43
C ARG A 145 -15.92 1.60 4.28
N LYS A 146 -16.25 1.01 5.44
CA LYS A 146 -17.27 1.56 6.33
C LYS A 146 -16.87 2.96 6.79
N HIS A 147 -15.61 3.13 7.16
CA HIS A 147 -15.03 4.41 7.59
C HIS A 147 -14.98 5.45 6.46
N SER A 148 -14.69 5.03 5.23
CA SER A 148 -14.53 5.97 4.11
C SER A 148 -15.82 6.68 3.70
N VAL A 149 -16.98 6.05 3.94
CA VAL A 149 -18.31 6.64 3.66
C VAL A 149 -18.95 7.30 4.88
N ASP A 150 -18.35 7.12 6.07
CA ASP A 150 -18.83 7.73 7.30
C ASP A 150 -18.31 9.17 7.43
N VAL A 151 -19.20 10.13 7.16
CA VAL A 151 -18.88 11.57 7.26
C VAL A 151 -18.53 12.01 8.68
N THR A 152 -18.93 11.23 9.69
CA THR A 152 -18.68 11.52 11.11
C THR A 152 -17.39 10.90 11.63
N PHE A 153 -16.85 9.90 10.93
CA PHE A 153 -15.60 9.25 11.31
C PHE A 153 -14.41 10.20 11.08
N ASP A 154 -13.68 10.55 12.13
CA ASP A 154 -12.50 11.40 12.03
C ASP A 154 -11.28 10.58 11.56
N SER A 155 -11.21 10.37 10.25
CA SER A 155 -10.24 9.46 9.62
C SER A 155 -8.79 9.93 9.72
N PRO A 156 -7.79 9.02 9.59
CA PRO A 156 -6.38 9.37 9.46
C PRO A 156 -6.13 10.50 8.45
N TYR A 157 -6.73 10.43 7.26
CA TYR A 157 -6.65 11.50 6.25
C TYR A 157 -7.18 12.84 6.76
N SER A 158 -8.33 12.83 7.44
CA SER A 158 -8.96 14.05 7.95
C SER A 158 -8.11 14.72 9.02
N MET A 159 -7.52 13.91 9.90
CA MET A 159 -6.59 14.36 10.92
C MET A 159 -5.30 14.93 10.31
N GLU A 160 -4.72 14.24 9.33
CA GLU A 160 -3.51 14.72 8.66
C GLU A 160 -3.77 16.04 7.92
N ALA A 161 -4.84 16.13 7.14
CA ALA A 161 -5.20 17.37 6.44
C ALA A 161 -5.27 18.57 7.38
N ARG A 162 -5.93 18.42 8.55
CA ARG A 162 -6.01 19.48 9.57
C ARG A 162 -4.65 19.82 10.16
N SER A 163 -3.80 18.82 10.40
CA SER A 163 -2.42 19.04 10.87
C SER A 163 -1.57 19.82 9.86
N ARG A 164 -1.88 19.70 8.56
CA ARG A 164 -1.25 20.43 7.46
C ARG A 164 -1.91 21.80 7.20
N GLY A 165 -2.91 22.18 8.00
CA GLY A 165 -3.59 23.48 7.90
C GLY A 165 -4.79 23.52 6.96
N PHE A 166 -5.26 22.37 6.46
CA PHE A 166 -6.47 22.27 5.65
C PHE A 166 -7.67 21.86 6.51
N ASP A 167 -8.76 22.63 6.46
CA ASP A 167 -10.03 22.18 7.03
C ASP A 167 -10.77 21.34 5.97
N VAL A 168 -10.94 20.04 6.22
CA VAL A 168 -11.47 19.10 5.22
C VAL A 168 -12.98 19.31 5.07
N PRO A 169 -13.49 19.74 3.91
CA PRO A 169 -14.91 19.95 3.76
C PRO A 169 -15.68 18.63 3.79
N TRP A 170 -16.81 18.59 4.49
CA TRP A 170 -17.70 17.42 4.63
C TRP A 170 -18.11 16.77 3.30
N TRP A 171 -18.21 17.55 2.21
CA TRP A 171 -18.61 17.05 0.90
C TRP A 171 -17.56 16.17 0.20
N LYS A 172 -16.27 16.29 0.56
CA LYS A 172 -15.23 15.39 0.03
C LYS A 172 -15.47 13.93 0.46
N LYS A 173 -16.00 13.71 1.66
CA LYS A 173 -16.38 12.37 2.15
C LYS A 173 -17.67 11.86 1.49
N LEU A 174 -18.66 12.73 1.31
CA LEU A 174 -19.94 12.38 0.69
C LEU A 174 -19.85 11.97 -0.77
N LEU A 175 -18.89 12.52 -1.53
CA LEU A 175 -18.70 12.15 -2.92
C LEU A 175 -18.10 10.74 -3.08
N GLY A 176 -17.67 10.08 -2.00
CA GLY A 176 -16.97 8.79 -2.09
C GLY A 176 -15.80 8.83 -3.07
N ALA A 177 -15.25 10.02 -3.34
CA ALA A 177 -14.48 10.30 -4.55
C ALA A 177 -13.09 9.62 -4.56
N LYS A 178 -12.66 9.06 -3.43
CA LYS A 178 -11.46 8.21 -3.34
C LYS A 178 -11.72 6.72 -3.61
N LEU A 179 -12.89 6.32 -4.11
CA LEU A 179 -13.28 4.91 -4.19
C LEU A 179 -13.75 4.47 -5.59
N VAL A 180 -12.82 4.41 -6.56
CA VAL A 180 -12.94 3.46 -7.69
C VAL A 180 -11.60 2.80 -8.09
N GLU A 181 -10.42 3.29 -7.69
CA GLU A 181 -9.18 2.62 -8.09
C GLU A 181 -8.52 1.81 -6.95
N ALA A 182 -8.58 0.49 -7.12
CA ALA A 182 -7.65 -0.49 -6.57
C ALA A 182 -7.81 -1.01 -5.12
N VAL A 183 -9.01 -1.48 -4.73
CA VAL A 183 -9.07 -2.68 -3.85
C VAL A 183 -8.90 -3.92 -4.74
N LYS A 184 -7.70 -4.13 -5.29
CA LYS A 184 -7.40 -5.36 -6.05
C LYS A 184 -6.30 -6.23 -5.44
N TRP A 185 -5.52 -5.73 -4.47
CA TRP A 185 -4.45 -6.53 -3.88
C TRP A 185 -4.15 -6.11 -2.44
N MET A 186 -4.99 -6.50 -1.48
CA MET A 186 -4.49 -6.66 -0.12
C MET A 186 -3.92 -8.06 0.01
N ILE A 187 -2.59 -8.17 0.01
CA ILE A 187 -1.90 -9.44 0.21
C ILE A 187 -1.52 -9.52 1.68
N LEU A 188 -2.35 -10.20 2.47
CA LEU A 188 -1.94 -10.70 3.77
C LEU A 188 -1.26 -12.04 3.56
N ARG A 189 0.01 -12.15 3.96
CA ARG A 189 0.73 -13.43 3.95
C ARG A 189 1.22 -13.73 5.36
N SER A 190 0.78 -14.86 5.89
CA SER A 190 1.32 -15.46 7.11
C SER A 190 2.49 -16.36 6.72
N LEU A 191 3.60 -16.21 7.44
CA LEU A 191 4.75 -17.10 7.32
C LEU A 191 4.48 -18.36 8.15
N SER A 192 4.22 -19.49 7.48
CA SER A 192 4.07 -20.82 8.10
C SER A 192 4.90 -21.85 7.32
N HIS A 193 5.50 -22.79 8.04
CA HIS A 193 6.20 -23.95 7.48
C HIS A 193 5.36 -24.74 6.45
N LYS A 194 5.98 -25.10 5.32
CA LYS A 194 5.68 -26.30 4.54
C LYS A 194 6.77 -27.33 4.81
#